data_AF-A0AAV8VQZ8-F1
#
_entry.id   AF-A0AAV8VQZ8-F1
#
_cell.length_a   1.000
_cell.length_b   1.000
_cell.length_c   1.000
_cell.angle_alpha   90.00
_cell.angle_beta   90.00
_cell.angle_gamma   90.00
#
_symmetry.space_group_name_H-M   'P 1'
#
loop_
_entity.id
_entity.type
_entity.pdbx_description
1 polymer ?
#
loop_
_entity_poly.entity_id
_entity_poly.type
_entity_poly.pdbx_seq_one_letter_code
_entity_poly.pdbx_strand_id
1 'polypeptide(L)'
;MIVNAAIPINDDVLIVNYEHLGENHDAFSTVNVAVAAYVTTQARLKLYSYLEQLGDRVLEGEWDVPTGAFLGEMTNELDSYGPGSCITEFISSGLENYAHSFFSTKSQQEDVVCKVKGISLNYAASQLG
;
A
#
# COMPACT_ATOMS: atom_id res chain seq x y z
N MET A 1 -13.09 25.41 9.15
CA MET A 1 -13.40 26.66 9.88
C MET A 1 -13.88 26.28 11.28
N ILE A 2 -13.13 26.65 12.31
CA ILE A 2 -13.54 26.46 13.70
C ILE A 2 -13.87 27.84 14.27
N VAL A 3 -15.08 27.99 14.82
CA VAL A 3 -15.47 29.24 15.49
C VAL A 3 -15.03 29.14 16.95
N ASN A 4 -14.11 30.01 17.34
CA ASN A 4 -13.52 30.01 18.68
C ASN A 4 -14.38 30.83 19.65
N ALA A 5 -14.97 31.94 19.19
CA ALA A 5 -15.87 32.74 19.99
C ALA A 5 -16.83 33.54 19.10
N ALA A 6 -18.04 33.78 19.61
CA ALA A 6 -19.00 34.69 19.03
C ALA A 6 -19.51 35.62 20.13
N ILE A 7 -19.17 36.91 20.05
CA ILE A 7 -19.49 37.90 21.08
C ILE A 7 -20.52 38.88 20.50
N PRO A 8 -21.75 38.90 21.03
CA PRO A 8 -22.77 39.86 20.59
C PRO A 8 -22.42 41.26 21.10
N ILE A 9 -22.46 42.25 20.21
CA ILE A 9 -22.21 43.66 20.54
C ILE A 9 -23.51 44.43 20.70
N ASN A 10 -24.54 44.06 19.95
CA ASN A 10 -25.92 44.50 20.11
C ASN A 10 -26.87 43.48 19.46
N ASP A 11 -28.18 43.77 19.44
CA ASP A 11 -29.22 42.86 18.92
C ASP A 11 -29.05 42.52 17.42
N ASP A 12 -28.28 43.32 16.67
CA ASP A 12 -28.11 43.20 15.21
C ASP A 12 -26.67 42.86 14.77
N VAL A 13 -25.71 42.84 15.68
CA VAL A 13 -24.28 42.72 15.36
C VAL A 13 -23.57 41.72 16.27
N LEU A 14 -22.98 40.71 15.63
CA LEU A 14 -22.18 39.67 16.26
C LEU A 14 -20.74 39.72 15.75
N ILE A 15 -19.75 39.78 16.66
CA ILE A 15 -18.35 39.56 16.30
C ILE A 15 -18.05 38.07 16.41
N VAL A 16 -17.66 37.47 15.29
CA VAL A 16 -17.26 36.06 15.23
C VAL A 16 -15.75 35.99 15.07
N ASN A 17 -15.08 35.42 16.07
CA ASN A 17 -13.68 35.03 15.99
C ASN A 17 -13.63 33.57 15.54
N TYR A 18 -13.09 33.33 14.35
CA TYR A 18 -12.92 32.00 13.80
C TYR A 18 -11.48 31.81 13.34
N GLU A 19 -10.98 30.60 13.55
CA GLU A 19 -9.74 30.15 12.92
C GLU A 19 -10.08 29.50 11.57
N HIS A 20 -9.55 30.11 10.52
CA HIS A 20 -9.46 29.47 9.23
C HIS A 20 -8.35 28.42 9.32
N LEU A 21 -8.72 27.17 9.60
CA LEU A 21 -7.90 26.01 9.22
C LEU A 21 -7.75 26.05 7.70
N GLY A 22 -6.76 26.78 7.22
CA GLY A 22 -6.31 26.62 5.86
C GLY A 22 -5.81 25.19 5.76
N GLU A 23 -6.45 24.38 4.93
CA GLU A 23 -5.90 23.11 4.45
C GLU A 23 -4.67 23.33 3.54
N ASN A 24 -3.96 24.44 3.71
CA ASN A 24 -2.64 24.59 3.15
C ASN A 24 -1.70 23.96 4.15
N HIS A 25 -1.52 22.65 4.00
CA HIS A 25 -0.19 22.11 4.24
C HIS A 25 0.75 22.97 3.39
N ASP A 26 1.54 23.84 4.04
CA ASP A 26 2.66 24.48 3.37
C ASP A 26 3.42 23.36 2.68
N ALA A 27 3.45 23.39 1.34
CA ALA A 27 4.21 22.42 0.58
C ALA A 27 5.62 22.47 1.16
N PHE A 28 6.04 21.38 1.80
CA PHE A 28 7.36 21.29 2.41
C PHE A 28 8.37 21.80 1.37
N SER A 29 9.20 22.76 1.76
CA SER A 29 10.16 23.44 0.85
C SER A 29 11.14 22.46 0.18
N THR A 30 11.21 21.22 0.68
CA THR A 30 12.02 20.11 0.21
C THR A 30 11.29 19.14 -0.73
N VAL A 31 9.98 19.27 -0.97
CA VAL A 31 9.21 18.32 -1.78
C VAL A 31 9.17 18.79 -3.23
N ASN A 32 10.03 18.20 -4.05
CA ASN A 32 9.98 18.39 -5.49
C ASN A 32 9.00 17.40 -6.14
N VAL A 33 7.78 17.88 -6.40
CA VAL A 33 6.70 17.09 -7.02
C VAL A 33 7.11 16.55 -8.39
N ALA A 34 7.88 17.30 -9.19
CA ALA A 34 8.34 16.85 -10.50
C ALA A 34 9.32 15.66 -10.38
N VAL A 35 10.24 15.70 -9.40
CA VAL A 35 11.14 14.58 -9.12
C VAL A 35 10.35 13.36 -8.63
N ALA A 36 9.39 13.55 -7.72
CA ALA A 36 8.55 12.45 -7.22
C ALA A 36 7.75 11.80 -8.36
N ALA A 37 7.15 12.61 -9.24
CA ALA A 37 6.41 12.14 -10.40
C ALA A 37 7.32 11.39 -11.39
N TYR A 38 8.52 11.91 -11.65
CA TYR A 38 9.50 11.28 -12.53
C TYR A 38 9.94 9.90 -12.00
N VAL A 39 10.35 9.81 -10.73
CA VAL A 39 10.78 8.55 -10.11
C VAL A 39 9.64 7.53 -10.08
N THR A 40 8.41 7.96 -9.73
CA THR A 40 7.25 7.07 -9.71
C THR A 40 6.91 6.55 -11.12
N THR A 41 7.01 7.41 -12.14
CA THR A 41 6.76 7.03 -13.53
C THR A 41 7.81 6.03 -14.02
N GLN A 42 9.09 6.27 -13.72
CA GLN A 42 10.17 5.35 -14.08
C GLN A 42 9.99 3.98 -13.40
N ALA A 43 9.59 3.95 -12.12
CA ALA A 43 9.28 2.70 -11.43
C ALA A 43 8.11 1.94 -12.09
N ARG A 44 7.04 2.64 -12.49
CA ARG A 44 5.91 2.03 -13.21
C ARG A 44 6.32 1.47 -14.57
N LEU A 45 7.09 2.22 -15.37
CA LEU A 45 7.58 1.76 -16.66
C LEU A 45 8.44 0.50 -16.52
N LYS A 46 9.33 0.48 -15.52
CA LYS A 46 10.15 -0.69 -15.21
C LYS A 46 9.30 -1.89 -14.80
N LEU A 47 8.26 -1.70 -13.98
CA LEU A 47 7.34 -2.77 -13.61
C LEU A 47 6.57 -3.30 -14.82
N TYR A 48 6.05 -2.41 -15.67
CA TYR A 48 5.29 -2.79 -16.85
C TYR A 48 6.11 -3.57 -17.87
N SER A 49 7.41 -3.31 -17.99
CA SER A 49 8.26 -4.11 -18.90
C SER A 49 8.37 -5.57 -18.47
N TYR A 50 8.26 -5.90 -17.17
CA TYR A 50 8.19 -7.29 -16.71
C TYR A 50 6.79 -7.87 -16.88
N LEU A 51 5.74 -7.11 -16.56
CA LEU A 51 4.36 -7.56 -16.73
C LEU A 51 4.02 -7.87 -18.18
N GLU A 52 4.55 -7.10 -19.14
CA GLU A 52 4.36 -7.35 -20.57
C GLU A 52 5.01 -8.67 -21.03
N GLN A 53 6.16 -9.04 -20.44
CA GLN A 53 6.82 -10.32 -20.73
C GLN A 53 6.09 -11.52 -20.09
N LEU A 54 5.53 -11.32 -18.89
CA LEU A 54 4.76 -12.34 -18.17
C LEU A 54 3.41 -12.60 -18.84
N GLY A 55 2.72 -11.55 -19.26
CA GLY A 55 1.36 -11.62 -19.80
C GLY A 55 0.39 -12.25 -18.80
N ASP A 56 -0.43 -13.18 -19.28
CA ASP A 56 -1.43 -13.88 -18.46
C ASP A 56 -0.80 -14.81 -17.40
N ARG A 57 0.48 -15.15 -17.54
CA ARG A 57 1.22 -16.04 -16.63
C ARG A 57 1.74 -15.34 -15.38
N VAL A 58 1.38 -14.08 -15.16
CA VAL A 58 1.81 -13.29 -13.99
C VAL A 58 1.47 -13.98 -12.66
N LEU A 59 0.43 -14.82 -12.62
CA LEU A 59 0.06 -15.62 -11.45
C LEU A 59 0.45 -17.10 -11.55
N GLU A 60 0.80 -17.59 -12.74
CA GLU A 60 1.07 -19.02 -12.97
C GLU A 60 2.55 -19.39 -12.83
N GLY A 61 3.44 -18.40 -12.69
CA GLY A 61 4.82 -18.62 -12.24
C GLY A 61 5.74 -19.37 -13.22
N GLU A 62 5.32 -19.61 -14.47
CA GLU A 62 6.14 -20.33 -15.45
C GLU A 62 7.38 -19.56 -15.92
N TRP A 63 7.38 -18.23 -15.82
CA TRP A 63 8.53 -17.40 -16.17
C TRP A 63 9.20 -16.85 -14.92
N ASP A 64 10.43 -17.29 -14.68
CA ASP A 64 11.23 -16.86 -13.54
C ASP A 64 11.81 -15.47 -13.82
N VAL A 65 11.25 -14.45 -13.17
CA VAL A 65 11.74 -13.08 -13.28
C VAL A 65 13.13 -13.00 -12.64
N PRO A 66 14.18 -12.52 -13.35
CA PRO A 66 15.50 -12.46 -12.76
C PRO A 66 15.52 -11.58 -11.51
N THR A 67 15.95 -12.19 -10.39
CA THR A 67 16.13 -11.50 -9.12
C THR A 67 17.58 -11.10 -8.91
N GLY A 68 17.80 -10.05 -8.13
CA GLY A 68 19.14 -9.57 -7.83
C GLY A 68 19.21 -8.71 -6.57
N ALA A 69 20.43 -8.27 -6.23
CA ALA A 69 20.72 -7.56 -4.98
C ALA A 69 20.89 -6.04 -5.17
N PHE A 70 20.80 -5.53 -6.41
CA PHE A 70 21.02 -4.14 -6.73
C PHE A 70 19.71 -3.34 -6.84
N LEU A 71 19.83 -2.02 -6.67
CA LEU A 71 18.68 -1.12 -6.75
C LEU A 71 18.05 -1.16 -8.16
N GLY A 72 16.76 -1.47 -8.22
CA GLY A 72 15.98 -1.56 -9.46
C GLY A 72 15.89 -2.97 -10.05
N GLU A 73 16.53 -3.95 -9.41
CA GLU A 73 16.31 -5.38 -9.68
C GLU A 73 15.09 -5.89 -8.90
N MET A 74 14.48 -6.97 -9.40
CA MET A 74 13.39 -7.63 -8.70
C MET A 74 13.93 -8.48 -7.54
N THR A 75 13.12 -8.68 -6.52
CA THR A 75 13.47 -9.45 -5.32
C THR A 75 12.42 -10.51 -5.06
N ASN A 76 12.83 -11.67 -4.55
CA ASN A 76 11.90 -12.71 -4.11
C ASN A 76 11.64 -12.56 -2.61
N GLU A 77 10.45 -12.13 -2.21
CA GLU A 77 10.09 -11.98 -0.81
C GLU A 77 10.01 -13.32 -0.06
N LEU A 78 9.71 -14.42 -0.77
CA LEU A 78 9.58 -15.76 -0.19
C LEU A 78 10.92 -16.37 0.23
N ASP A 79 12.05 -15.90 -0.31
CA ASP A 79 13.38 -16.38 0.09
C ASP A 79 13.63 -16.21 1.60
N SER A 80 12.97 -15.22 2.23
CA SER A 80 13.03 -15.00 3.68
C SER A 80 12.39 -16.12 4.51
N TYR A 81 11.46 -16.87 3.92
CA TYR A 81 10.76 -18.03 4.49
C TYR A 81 11.43 -19.36 4.15
N GLY A 82 12.53 -19.31 3.40
CA GLY A 82 13.39 -20.44 3.07
C GLY A 82 13.49 -20.68 1.56
N PRO A 83 14.62 -21.24 1.08
CA PRO A 83 14.80 -21.52 -0.33
C PRO A 83 13.73 -22.52 -0.80
N GLY A 84 13.11 -22.24 -1.95
CA GLY A 84 12.05 -23.08 -2.51
C GLY A 84 10.67 -22.89 -1.87
N SER A 85 10.49 -21.88 -1.01
CA SER A 85 9.16 -21.45 -0.60
C SER A 85 8.37 -20.91 -1.79
N CYS A 86 7.15 -21.41 -1.95
CA CYS A 86 6.25 -21.03 -3.03
C CYS A 86 4.84 -20.77 -2.51
N ILE A 87 4.12 -19.89 -3.21
CA ILE A 87 2.70 -19.65 -2.98
C ILE A 87 1.91 -20.84 -3.54
N THR A 88 1.00 -21.37 -2.72
CA THR A 88 0.16 -22.53 -3.07
C THR A 88 -1.21 -22.08 -3.55
N GLU A 89 -1.79 -21.08 -2.90
CA GLU A 89 -3.08 -20.50 -3.31
C GLU A 89 -3.03 -18.97 -3.26
N PHE A 90 -3.75 -18.35 -4.19
CA PHE A 90 -3.91 -16.90 -4.25
C PHE A 90 -5.37 -16.55 -4.53
N ILE A 91 -5.93 -15.65 -3.72
CA ILE A 91 -7.28 -15.11 -3.90
C ILE A 91 -7.23 -13.58 -3.83
N SER A 92 -7.92 -12.93 -4.76
CA SER A 92 -8.08 -11.48 -4.79
C SER A 92 -9.56 -11.10 -4.83
N SER A 93 -9.94 -10.17 -3.95
CA SER A 93 -11.30 -9.63 -3.84
C SER A 93 -11.36 -8.15 -4.24
N GLY A 94 -10.48 -7.75 -5.17
CA GLY A 94 -10.43 -6.39 -5.71
C GLY A 94 -9.29 -5.54 -5.15
N LEU A 95 -9.41 -4.22 -5.35
CA LEU A 95 -8.35 -3.26 -5.06
C LEU A 95 -7.93 -3.33 -3.58
N GLU A 96 -6.64 -3.59 -3.35
CA GLU A 96 -6.00 -3.68 -2.02
C GLU A 96 -6.51 -4.78 -1.07
N ASN A 97 -7.29 -5.76 -1.56
CA ASN A 97 -7.78 -6.87 -0.76
C ASN A 97 -7.42 -8.22 -1.38
N TYR A 98 -6.50 -8.93 -0.73
CA TYR A 98 -6.00 -10.22 -1.21
C TYR A 98 -5.53 -11.11 -0.08
N ALA A 99 -5.55 -12.41 -0.31
CA ALA A 99 -4.94 -13.40 0.57
C ALA A 99 -4.16 -14.42 -0.25
N HIS A 100 -3.09 -14.94 0.34
CA HIS A 100 -2.35 -16.05 -0.24
C HIS A 100 -1.84 -16.97 0.87
N SER A 101 -1.78 -18.26 0.57
CA SER A 101 -1.07 -19.25 1.35
C SER A 101 0.26 -19.58 0.67
N PHE A 102 1.27 -19.88 1.48
CA PHE A 102 2.56 -20.30 0.96
C PHE A 102 3.19 -21.34 1.87
N PHE A 103 4.00 -22.22 1.28
CA PHE A 103 4.74 -23.22 2.02
C PHE A 103 6.09 -22.64 2.46
N SER A 104 6.29 -22.57 3.78
CA SER A 104 7.55 -22.11 4.39
C SER A 104 8.50 -23.30 4.54
N THR A 105 9.59 -23.35 3.76
CA THR A 105 10.57 -24.46 3.87
C THR A 105 11.41 -24.35 5.14
N LYS A 106 11.51 -23.16 5.73
CA LYS A 106 12.19 -22.93 7.01
C LYS A 106 11.40 -23.49 8.19
N SER A 107 10.09 -23.27 8.21
CA SER A 107 9.21 -23.73 9.29
C SER A 107 8.57 -25.10 9.01
N GLN A 108 8.68 -25.60 7.77
CA GLN A 108 8.04 -26.83 7.29
C GLN A 108 6.52 -26.83 7.51
N GLN A 109 5.89 -25.66 7.33
CA GLN A 109 4.47 -25.46 7.54
C GLN A 109 3.90 -24.54 6.45
N GLU A 110 2.58 -24.61 6.26
CA GLU A 110 1.84 -23.67 5.43
C GLU A 110 1.45 -22.45 6.27
N ASP A 111 1.80 -21.27 5.77
CA ASP A 111 1.47 -19.99 6.41
C ASP A 111 0.52 -19.21 5.48
N VAL A 112 -0.39 -18.42 6.07
CA VAL A 112 -1.37 -17.61 5.33
C VAL A 112 -1.16 -16.14 5.63
N VAL A 113 -1.14 -15.32 4.57
CA VAL A 113 -1.09 -13.87 4.65
C VAL A 113 -2.34 -13.28 4.04
N CYS A 114 -3.09 -12.55 4.86
CA CYS A 114 -4.28 -11.80 4.45
C CYS A 114 -3.99 -10.31 4.54
N LYS A 115 -4.13 -9.59 3.43
CA LYS A 115 -4.02 -8.13 3.38
C LYS A 115 -5.36 -7.53 3.02
N VAL A 116 -5.90 -6.77 3.96
CA VAL A 116 -7.20 -6.09 3.85
C VAL A 116 -6.99 -4.63 4.20
N LYS A 117 -7.54 -3.73 3.38
CA LYS A 117 -7.46 -2.28 3.62
C LYS A 117 -8.86 -1.68 3.61
N GLY A 118 -9.14 -0.84 4.61
CA GLY A 118 -10.45 -0.21 4.80
C GLY A 118 -11.45 -1.02 5.65
N ILE A 119 -11.14 -2.29 5.98
CA ILE A 119 -11.90 -3.09 6.95
C ILE A 119 -10.94 -3.41 8.09
N SER A 120 -11.15 -2.80 9.25
CA SER A 120 -10.38 -3.12 10.46
C SER A 120 -10.77 -4.52 10.92
N LEU A 121 -9.82 -5.46 10.88
CA LEU A 121 -10.01 -6.80 11.43
C LEU A 121 -10.04 -6.69 12.96
N ASN A 122 -11.24 -6.61 13.54
CA ASN A 122 -11.39 -6.65 14.99
C ASN A 122 -10.97 -8.04 15.49
N TYR A 123 -10.27 -8.10 16.63
CA TYR A 123 -9.76 -9.33 17.27
C TYR A 123 -10.80 -10.49 17.35
N ALA A 124 -12.09 -10.17 17.43
CA ALA A 124 -13.19 -11.14 17.41
C ALA A 124 -13.33 -11.94 16.10
N ALA A 125 -12.91 -11.38 14.95
CA ALA A 125 -12.97 -12.06 13.65
C ALA A 125 -11.78 -13.00 13.42
N SER A 126 -10.69 -12.86 14.18
CA SER A 126 -9.50 -13.71 14.09
C SER A 126 -9.68 -15.08 14.76
N GLN A 127 -10.66 -15.22 15.66
CA GLN A 127 -10.91 -16.44 16.46
C GLN A 127 -11.96 -17.38 15.85
N LEU A 128 -12.39 -17.13 14.60
CA LEU A 128 -13.46 -17.87 13.93
C LEU A 128 -13.00 -18.65 12.68
N GLY A 129 -11.68 -18.84 12.52
CA GLY A 129 -11.08 -19.71 11.49
C GLY A 129 -10.75 -21.08 12.05
#